data_AF-A0AA39I0C7-F1
#
_entry.id   AF-A0AA39I0C7-F1
#
_cell.length_a   1.000
_cell.length_b   1.000
_cell.length_c   1.000
_cell.angle_alpha   90.00
_cell.angle_beta   90.00
_cell.angle_gamma   90.00
#
_symmetry.space_group_name_H-M   'P 1'
#
loop_
_entity.id
_entity.type
_entity.pdbx_description
1 polymer ?
#
loop_
_entity_poly.entity_id
_entity_poly.type
_entity_poly.pdbx_seq_one_letter_code
_entity_poly.pdbx_strand_id
1 'polypeptide(L)'
;MSDPMAALSNGTVPEMVLVQPGYMTSAIVIISSILPSIIPNVFILVVGLNSGNIRDKFRDSIVAMTSGNLVSSLVPLAFHVFYIVLNLTKTSIGFFTCSFFRRLTTVCYSPMMYGCVIVAVDRFFVVCRNYHFTRSHIVLLNMLLIFYPALIFIFQMTSNRILDEDICGPTLVSRYSWMGESNNWLLLAYPLVALCFNLYILFFVVRKAKKLKSLGARVSSTDTNQELKVVVGMIIQSILPIIAQVPMLASTIFYYKGVAVSRLVWNVNNVVWHVNLTLNPVFTVLFVKQFRVAVIKLFKCISTVLVSNQQVSSLNHASSAFMATRSN
;
A
#
# COMPACT_ATOMS: atom_id res chain seq x y z
N MET A 1 28.94 21.45 3.37
CA MET A 1 28.53 20.18 4.02
C MET A 1 28.53 20.49 5.51
N SER A 2 27.39 20.94 6.00
CA SER A 2 27.19 21.42 7.38
C SER A 2 26.98 20.24 8.31
N ASP A 3 27.47 20.35 9.54
CA ASP A 3 27.41 19.33 10.59
C ASP A 3 25.96 18.88 10.84
N PRO A 4 25.57 17.62 10.54
CA PRO A 4 24.17 17.21 10.49
C PRO A 4 23.50 17.00 11.86
N MET A 5 24.16 17.36 12.98
CA MET A 5 23.60 17.16 14.33
C MET A 5 23.84 18.33 15.28
N ALA A 6 23.90 19.56 14.79
CA ALA A 6 23.72 20.72 15.67
C ALA A 6 22.23 20.80 16.05
N ALA A 7 21.84 20.15 17.15
CA ALA A 7 20.57 20.44 17.80
C ALA A 7 20.55 21.95 18.07
N LEU A 8 19.66 22.69 17.43
CA LEU A 8 19.48 24.14 17.62
C LEU A 8 19.25 24.41 19.11
N SER A 9 20.31 24.75 19.84
CA SER A 9 20.23 25.06 21.26
C SER A 9 19.75 26.50 21.42
N ASN A 10 18.53 26.63 21.95
CA ASN A 10 17.87 27.83 22.43
C ASN A 10 17.45 28.90 21.40
N GLY A 11 16.15 28.98 21.16
CA GLY A 11 15.49 30.30 21.18
C GLY A 11 14.14 30.36 20.51
N THR A 12 14.07 30.07 19.21
CA THR A 12 12.88 30.42 18.42
C THR A 12 12.55 29.32 17.44
N VAL A 13 11.40 28.68 17.64
CA VAL A 13 10.77 27.84 16.61
C VAL A 13 10.48 28.75 15.42
N PRO A 14 10.95 28.44 14.20
CA PRO A 14 10.65 29.27 13.04
C PRO A 14 9.13 29.25 12.82
N GLU A 15 8.51 30.41 12.63
CA GLU A 15 7.09 30.46 12.29
C GLU A 15 6.84 29.88 10.88
N MET A 16 7.75 30.21 9.96
CA MET A 16 7.68 29.87 8.55
C MET A 16 8.94 29.12 8.11
N VAL A 17 8.77 28.12 7.25
CA VAL A 17 9.84 27.34 6.64
C VAL A 17 9.68 27.30 5.13
N LEU A 18 10.80 27.20 4.41
CA LEU A 18 10.81 27.04 2.95
C LEU A 18 11.11 25.59 2.62
N VAL A 19 10.42 25.06 1.60
CA VAL A 19 10.76 23.74 1.05
C VAL A 19 12.17 23.82 0.44
N GLN A 20 13.02 22.85 0.76
CA GLN A 20 14.38 22.81 0.28
C GLN A 20 14.40 22.55 -1.24
N PRO A 21 15.14 23.35 -2.04
CA PRO A 21 15.19 23.17 -3.49
C PRO A 21 15.69 21.77 -3.92
N GLY A 22 16.55 21.17 -3.09
CA GLY A 22 17.08 19.82 -3.32
C GLY A 22 16.01 18.71 -3.27
N TYR A 23 14.84 18.99 -2.71
CA TYR A 23 13.76 18.02 -2.56
C TYR A 23 13.03 17.70 -3.87
N MET A 24 13.06 18.61 -4.86
CA MET A 24 12.30 18.48 -6.11
C MET A 24 12.54 17.15 -6.83
N THR A 25 13.81 16.75 -6.96
CA THR A 25 14.16 15.48 -7.63
C THR A 25 13.54 14.29 -6.90
N SER A 26 13.59 14.27 -5.57
CA SER A 26 13.02 13.18 -4.77
C SER A 26 11.50 13.17 -4.84
N ALA A 27 10.84 14.34 -4.82
CA ALA A 27 9.40 14.45 -5.00
C ALA A 27 8.94 13.90 -6.37
N ILE A 28 9.64 14.25 -7.46
CA ILE A 28 9.34 13.72 -8.80
C ILE A 28 9.49 12.20 -8.86
N VAL A 29 10.56 11.64 -8.27
CA VAL A 29 10.78 10.20 -8.20
C VAL A 29 9.65 9.50 -7.45
N ILE A 30 9.24 10.05 -6.28
CA ILE A 30 8.16 9.48 -5.47
C ILE A 30 6.81 9.55 -6.19
N ILE A 31 6.48 10.67 -6.83
CA ILE A 31 5.26 10.80 -7.62
C ILE A 31 5.26 9.75 -8.74
N SER A 32 6.38 9.64 -9.46
CA SER A 32 6.52 8.70 -10.59
C SER A 32 6.44 7.24 -10.14
N SER A 33 6.89 6.90 -8.92
CA SER A 33 6.81 5.53 -8.38
C SER A 33 5.42 5.20 -7.83
N ILE A 34 4.70 6.18 -7.27
CA ILE A 34 3.34 5.98 -6.73
C ILE A 34 2.29 5.92 -7.84
N LEU A 35 2.39 6.77 -8.87
CA LEU A 35 1.35 6.94 -9.89
C LEU A 35 0.89 5.62 -10.55
N PRO A 36 1.79 4.69 -10.93
CA PRO A 36 1.41 3.39 -11.50
C PRO A 36 0.60 2.51 -10.55
N SER A 37 0.72 2.70 -9.23
CA SER A 37 0.01 1.89 -8.24
C SER A 37 -1.49 2.21 -8.15
N ILE A 38 -1.91 3.42 -8.56
CA ILE A 38 -3.30 3.85 -8.43
C ILE A 38 -4.22 3.01 -9.32
N ILE A 39 -3.80 2.77 -10.58
CA ILE A 39 -4.59 2.03 -11.56
C ILE A 39 -4.98 0.62 -11.06
N PRO A 40 -4.04 -0.27 -10.69
CA PRO A 40 -4.40 -1.62 -10.25
C PRO A 40 -5.14 -1.63 -8.91
N ASN A 41 -4.86 -0.69 -7.99
CA ASN A 41 -5.60 -0.64 -6.73
C ASN A 41 -7.04 -0.17 -6.90
N VAL A 42 -7.29 0.88 -7.71
CA VAL A 42 -8.66 1.32 -8.05
C VAL A 42 -9.40 0.20 -8.76
N PHE A 43 -8.77 -0.45 -9.74
CA PHE A 43 -9.35 -1.55 -10.48
C PHE A 43 -9.78 -2.71 -9.56
N ILE A 44 -8.90 -3.15 -8.65
CA ILE A 44 -9.20 -4.23 -7.72
C ILE A 44 -10.26 -3.84 -6.70
N LEU A 45 -10.25 -2.58 -6.24
CA LEU A 45 -11.29 -2.08 -5.35
C LEU A 45 -12.66 -2.10 -6.04
N VAL A 46 -12.75 -1.61 -7.28
CA VAL A 46 -13.99 -1.62 -8.07
C VAL A 46 -14.49 -3.05 -8.29
N VAL A 47 -13.61 -3.98 -8.68
CA VAL A 47 -13.96 -5.40 -8.83
C VAL A 47 -14.42 -6.00 -7.50
N GLY A 48 -13.71 -5.68 -6.41
CA GLY A 48 -14.01 -6.13 -5.06
C GLY A 48 -15.34 -5.58 -4.54
N LEU A 49 -15.74 -4.37 -4.89
CA LEU A 49 -17.00 -3.77 -4.44
C LEU A 49 -18.21 -4.16 -5.31
N ASN A 50 -18.02 -4.27 -6.63
CA ASN A 50 -19.14 -4.47 -7.57
C ASN A 50 -19.39 -5.94 -7.92
N SER A 51 -18.43 -6.83 -7.69
CA SER A 51 -18.62 -8.23 -8.06
C SER A 51 -19.51 -8.96 -7.05
N GLY A 52 -20.82 -9.01 -7.33
CA GLY A 52 -21.75 -9.92 -6.64
C GLY A 52 -21.38 -11.41 -6.80
N ASN A 53 -20.45 -11.71 -7.72
CA ASN A 53 -19.91 -13.06 -7.95
C ASN A 53 -18.76 -13.41 -6.98
N ILE A 54 -18.12 -12.42 -6.34
CA ILE A 54 -17.17 -12.69 -5.25
C ILE A 54 -18.01 -12.83 -3.97
N ARG A 55 -18.64 -14.00 -3.80
CA ARG A 55 -19.23 -14.42 -2.51
C ARG A 55 -18.17 -15.01 -1.57
N ASP A 56 -16.90 -14.70 -1.85
CA ASP A 56 -15.78 -15.33 -1.19
C ASP A 56 -15.57 -14.75 0.21
N LYS A 57 -15.11 -15.61 1.11
CA LYS A 57 -14.91 -15.35 2.53
C LYS A 57 -13.83 -14.29 2.78
N PHE A 58 -12.94 -14.06 1.81
CA PHE A 58 -11.80 -13.15 1.89
C PHE A 58 -12.00 -11.81 1.18
N ARG A 59 -13.21 -11.56 0.64
CA ARG A 59 -13.49 -10.34 -0.12
C ARG A 59 -13.23 -9.08 0.71
N ASP A 60 -13.77 -9.05 1.92
CA ASP A 60 -13.75 -7.85 2.76
C ASP A 60 -12.33 -7.54 3.26
N SER A 61 -11.50 -8.55 3.55
CA SER A 61 -10.11 -8.36 3.97
C SER A 61 -9.22 -7.88 2.81
N ILE A 62 -9.44 -8.39 1.59
CA ILE A 62 -8.74 -7.90 0.40
C ILE A 62 -9.17 -6.47 0.07
N VAL A 63 -10.48 -6.16 0.14
CA VAL A 63 -11.00 -4.79 -0.05
C VAL A 63 -10.40 -3.82 0.98
N ALA A 64 -10.30 -4.23 2.25
CA ALA A 64 -9.66 -3.43 3.29
C ALA A 64 -8.18 -3.16 3.00
N MET A 65 -7.41 -4.19 2.62
CA MET A 65 -6.01 -4.07 2.22
C MET A 65 -5.85 -3.13 1.01
N THR A 66 -6.64 -3.31 -0.06
CA THR A 66 -6.58 -2.46 -1.26
C THR A 66 -6.98 -1.02 -0.96
N SER A 67 -7.96 -0.80 -0.08
CA SER A 67 -8.33 0.54 0.38
C SER A 67 -7.18 1.19 1.16
N GLY A 68 -6.51 0.43 2.03
CA GLY A 68 -5.31 0.87 2.73
C GLY A 68 -4.17 1.25 1.78
N ASN A 69 -3.93 0.45 0.74
CA ASN A 69 -2.96 0.77 -0.31
C ASN A 69 -3.32 2.08 -1.02
N LEU A 70 -4.59 2.30 -1.38
CA LEU A 70 -5.02 3.56 -2.01
C LEU A 70 -4.79 4.76 -1.11
N VAL A 71 -5.11 4.68 0.19
CA VAL A 71 -4.80 5.74 1.15
C VAL A 71 -3.29 5.99 1.18
N SER A 72 -2.50 4.92 1.20
CA SER A 72 -1.03 4.97 1.21
C SER A 72 -0.40 5.47 -0.09
N SER A 73 -1.15 5.49 -1.19
CA SER A 73 -0.75 6.08 -2.47
C SER A 73 -1.22 7.52 -2.59
N LEU A 74 -2.51 7.78 -2.36
CA LEU A 74 -3.15 9.07 -2.64
C LEU A 74 -2.71 10.17 -1.67
N VAL A 75 -2.60 9.87 -0.38
CA VAL A 75 -2.22 10.88 0.62
C VAL A 75 -0.78 11.36 0.41
N PRO A 76 0.23 10.47 0.29
CA PRO A 76 1.59 10.92 -0.03
C PRO A 76 1.69 11.60 -1.39
N LEU A 77 1.00 11.09 -2.42
CA LEU A 77 0.96 11.74 -3.73
C LEU A 77 0.48 13.20 -3.63
N ALA A 78 -0.63 13.44 -2.93
CA ALA A 78 -1.15 14.79 -2.72
C ALA A 78 -0.14 15.70 -2.01
N PHE A 79 0.55 15.20 -0.97
CA PHE A 79 1.56 15.97 -0.27
C PHE A 79 2.81 16.25 -1.10
N HIS A 80 3.30 15.29 -1.89
CA HIS A 80 4.43 15.51 -2.79
C HIS A 80 4.10 16.53 -3.88
N VAL A 81 2.89 16.48 -4.45
CA VAL A 81 2.40 17.50 -5.40
C VAL A 81 2.33 18.86 -4.72
N PHE A 82 1.79 18.93 -3.50
CA PHE A 82 1.72 20.16 -2.74
C PHE A 82 3.11 20.77 -2.45
N TYR A 83 4.09 19.97 -2.04
CA TYR A 83 5.46 20.44 -1.81
C TYR A 83 6.16 20.90 -3.10
N ILE A 84 5.88 20.27 -4.25
CA ILE A 84 6.36 20.76 -5.55
C ILE A 84 5.79 22.15 -5.84
N VAL A 85 4.48 22.37 -5.65
CA VAL A 85 3.85 23.67 -5.87
C VAL A 85 4.45 24.74 -4.95
N LEU A 86 4.63 24.44 -3.66
CA LEU A 86 5.27 25.36 -2.72
C LEU A 86 6.70 25.71 -3.14
N ASN A 87 7.49 24.72 -3.55
CA ASN A 87 8.87 24.96 -3.98
C ASN A 87 8.95 25.79 -5.27
N LEU A 88 8.07 25.53 -6.25
CA LEU A 88 8.02 26.29 -7.51
C LEU A 88 7.58 27.74 -7.29
N THR A 89 6.61 27.96 -6.41
CA THR A 89 6.10 29.30 -6.07
C THR A 89 6.96 30.04 -5.05
N LYS A 90 7.96 29.36 -4.46
CA LYS A 90 8.75 29.84 -3.30
C LYS A 90 7.86 30.29 -2.13
N THR A 91 6.69 29.69 -1.99
CA THR A 91 5.75 30.00 -0.92
C THR A 91 6.24 29.33 0.36
N SER A 92 6.43 30.11 1.42
CA SER A 92 6.75 29.58 2.73
C SER A 92 5.52 28.90 3.35
N ILE A 93 5.75 27.86 4.14
CA ILE A 93 4.71 27.11 4.86
C ILE A 93 4.94 27.26 6.36
N GLY A 94 3.86 27.29 7.14
CA GLY A 94 3.96 27.27 8.59
C GLY A 94 4.70 26.02 9.09
N PHE A 95 5.60 26.19 10.06
CA PHE A 95 6.41 25.10 10.63
C PHE A 95 5.56 23.93 11.14
N PHE A 96 4.49 24.23 11.88
CA PHE A 96 3.57 23.22 12.41
C PHE A 96 2.82 22.50 11.28
N THR A 97 2.42 23.21 10.23
CA THR A 97 1.74 22.64 9.07
C THR A 97 2.66 21.70 8.31
N CYS A 98 3.92 22.08 8.05
CA CYS A 98 4.85 21.15 7.40
C CYS A 98 5.12 19.92 8.28
N SER A 99 5.34 20.12 9.59
CA SER A 99 5.52 19.01 10.53
C SER A 99 4.32 18.06 10.53
N PHE A 100 3.10 18.60 10.58
CA PHE A 100 1.87 17.84 10.52
C PHE A 100 1.77 17.00 9.24
N PHE A 101 1.93 17.60 8.06
CA PHE A 101 1.86 16.87 6.79
C PHE A 101 2.93 15.79 6.71
N ARG A 102 4.14 16.07 7.18
CA ARG A 102 5.22 15.10 7.22
C ARG A 102 4.86 13.88 8.05
N ARG A 103 4.40 14.07 9.29
CA ARG A 103 4.06 12.96 10.19
C ARG A 103 2.79 12.23 9.76
N LEU A 104 1.79 12.96 9.24
CA LEU A 104 0.57 12.37 8.68
C LEU A 104 0.90 11.48 7.49
N THR A 105 1.79 11.90 6.60
CA THR A 105 2.27 11.07 5.47
C THR A 105 2.84 9.73 5.97
N THR A 106 3.67 9.78 7.01
CA THR A 106 4.26 8.56 7.61
C THR A 106 3.19 7.63 8.18
N VAL A 107 2.19 8.15 8.89
CA VAL A 107 1.07 7.33 9.38
C VAL A 107 0.30 6.72 8.22
N CYS A 108 -0.01 7.51 7.19
CA CYS A 108 -0.76 7.07 6.03
C CYS A 108 -0.03 6.03 5.17
N TYR A 109 1.28 5.82 5.35
CA TYR A 109 1.98 4.68 4.75
C TYR A 109 1.76 3.36 5.50
N SER A 110 1.35 3.38 6.77
CA SER A 110 1.18 2.17 7.59
C SER A 110 0.18 1.16 7.03
N PRO A 111 -0.99 1.57 6.46
CA PRO A 111 -1.98 0.64 5.91
C PRO A 111 -1.43 -0.27 4.81
N MET A 112 -0.48 0.18 3.99
CA MET A 112 0.14 -0.70 2.99
C MET A 112 0.92 -1.85 3.62
N MET A 113 1.48 -1.64 4.82
CA MET A 113 2.31 -2.63 5.50
C MET A 113 1.46 -3.59 6.32
N TYR A 114 0.52 -3.09 7.14
CA TYR A 114 -0.33 -3.96 7.94
C TYR A 114 -1.50 -4.58 7.17
N GLY A 115 -1.80 -4.12 5.95
CA GLY A 115 -2.85 -4.71 5.11
C GLY A 115 -2.65 -6.22 4.88
N CYS A 116 -1.39 -6.67 4.76
CA CYS A 116 -1.09 -8.10 4.64
C CYS A 116 -1.38 -8.89 5.93
N VAL A 117 -1.29 -8.24 7.11
CA VAL A 117 -1.65 -8.85 8.41
C VAL A 117 -3.16 -9.06 8.47
N ILE A 118 -3.96 -8.08 8.04
CA ILE A 118 -5.43 -8.21 8.00
C ILE A 118 -5.83 -9.46 7.21
N VAL A 119 -5.25 -9.61 6.01
CA VAL A 119 -5.53 -10.74 5.14
C VAL A 119 -5.03 -12.07 5.75
N ALA A 120 -3.81 -12.10 6.30
CA ALA A 120 -3.24 -13.31 6.89
C ALA A 120 -4.01 -13.78 8.14
N VAL A 121 -4.46 -12.85 8.98
CA VAL A 121 -5.26 -13.17 10.18
C VAL A 121 -6.63 -13.70 9.80
N ASP A 122 -7.37 -13.01 8.91
CA ASP A 122 -8.66 -13.49 8.41
C ASP A 122 -8.54 -14.92 7.83
N ARG A 123 -7.53 -15.14 6.98
CA ARG A 123 -7.18 -16.45 6.42
C ARG A 123 -6.89 -17.50 7.48
N PHE A 124 -6.11 -17.15 8.49
CA PHE A 124 -5.79 -18.06 9.59
C PHE A 124 -7.06 -18.54 10.29
N PHE A 125 -7.97 -17.63 10.62
CA PHE A 125 -9.24 -18.01 11.27
C PHE A 125 -10.13 -18.86 10.36
N VAL A 126 -10.22 -18.53 9.08
CA VAL A 126 -11.02 -19.32 8.13
C VAL A 126 -10.44 -20.71 7.90
N VAL A 127 -9.13 -20.83 7.67
CA VAL A 127 -8.49 -22.11 7.29
C VAL A 127 -8.20 -22.99 8.50
N CYS A 128 -7.62 -22.42 9.56
CA CYS A 128 -7.18 -23.18 10.73
C CYS A 128 -8.28 -23.33 11.79
N ARG A 129 -9.22 -22.38 11.88
CA ARG A 129 -10.29 -22.39 12.90
C ARG A 129 -11.70 -22.55 12.35
N ASN A 130 -11.89 -22.53 11.02
CA ASN A 130 -13.20 -22.54 10.39
C ASN A 130 -14.14 -21.43 10.91
N TYR A 131 -13.56 -20.26 11.22
CA TYR A 131 -14.29 -19.09 11.71
C TYR A 131 -14.25 -17.97 10.67
N HIS A 132 -15.39 -17.32 10.45
CA HIS A 132 -15.53 -16.25 9.46
C HIS A 132 -15.48 -14.88 10.11
N PHE A 133 -14.61 -14.01 9.61
CA PHE A 133 -14.58 -12.63 10.05
C PHE A 133 -15.78 -11.89 9.45
N THR A 134 -16.53 -11.21 10.31
CA THR A 134 -17.50 -10.21 9.86
C THR A 134 -16.78 -8.90 9.55
N ARG A 135 -17.44 -8.00 8.82
CA ARG A 135 -16.91 -6.65 8.53
C ARG A 135 -16.47 -5.90 9.79
N SER A 136 -17.23 -6.03 10.88
CA SER A 136 -16.89 -5.41 12.16
C SER A 136 -15.57 -5.92 12.73
N HIS A 137 -15.25 -7.20 12.56
CA HIS A 137 -13.96 -7.75 12.98
C HIS A 137 -12.80 -7.15 12.15
N ILE A 138 -13.00 -6.98 10.85
CA ILE A 138 -11.99 -6.38 9.96
C ILE A 138 -11.77 -4.90 10.32
N VAL A 139 -12.85 -4.16 10.57
CA VAL A 139 -12.77 -2.76 11.02
C VAL A 139 -12.05 -2.68 12.38
N LEU A 140 -12.42 -3.52 13.35
CA LEU A 140 -11.75 -3.56 14.66
C LEU A 140 -10.26 -3.89 14.52
N LEU A 141 -9.91 -4.87 13.68
CA LEU A 141 -8.51 -5.21 13.42
C LEU A 141 -7.75 -4.05 12.78
N ASN A 142 -8.36 -3.34 11.83
CA ASN A 142 -7.76 -2.16 11.21
C ASN A 142 -7.54 -1.05 12.25
N MET A 143 -8.51 -0.79 13.13
CA MET A 143 -8.39 0.17 14.22
C MET A 143 -7.29 -0.20 15.22
N LEU A 144 -7.14 -1.48 15.54
CA LEU A 144 -6.08 -1.98 16.41
C LEU A 144 -4.69 -1.82 15.77
N LEU A 145 -4.58 -2.07 14.45
CA LEU A 145 -3.31 -1.95 13.74
C LEU A 145 -2.90 -0.48 13.53
N ILE A 146 -3.84 0.43 13.25
CA ILE A 146 -3.54 1.86 13.07
C ILE A 146 -3.31 2.60 14.40
N PHE A 147 -3.75 2.04 15.53
CA PHE A 147 -3.63 2.66 16.84
C PHE A 147 -2.19 3.08 17.17
N TYR A 148 -1.21 2.20 16.97
CA TYR A 148 0.18 2.49 17.33
C TYR A 148 0.84 3.54 16.41
N PRO A 149 0.71 3.50 15.07
CA PRO A 149 1.13 4.60 14.21
C PRO A 149 0.50 5.95 14.58
N ALA A 150 -0.81 5.96 14.88
CA ALA A 150 -1.51 7.17 15.31
C ALA A 150 -0.97 7.69 16.65
N LEU A 151 -0.65 6.81 17.59
CA LEU A 151 -0.02 7.16 18.86
C LEU A 151 1.34 7.82 18.63
N ILE A 152 2.20 7.24 17.78
CA ILE A 152 3.51 7.82 17.43
C ILE A 152 3.33 9.22 16.84
N PHE A 153 2.36 9.40 15.94
CA PHE A 153 2.05 10.69 15.36
C PHE A 153 1.69 11.74 16.41
N ILE A 154 0.81 11.39 17.36
CA ILE A 154 0.43 12.29 18.45
C ILE A 154 1.69 12.69 19.25
N PHE A 155 2.53 11.72 19.63
CA PHE A 155 3.76 12.00 20.38
C PHE A 155 4.76 12.87 19.61
N GLN A 156 4.88 12.69 18.29
CA GLN A 156 5.72 13.53 17.45
C GLN A 156 5.19 14.97 17.36
N MET A 157 3.87 15.14 17.28
CA MET A 157 3.23 16.45 17.20
C MET A 157 3.20 17.21 18.53
N THR A 158 3.24 16.50 19.67
CA THR A 158 3.31 17.12 21.01
C THR A 158 4.73 17.35 21.53
N SER A 159 5.75 17.01 20.74
CA SER A 159 7.15 17.12 21.14
C SER A 159 7.68 18.55 20.92
N ASN A 160 8.65 18.96 21.72
CA ASN A 160 9.39 20.21 21.53
C ASN A 160 10.74 20.00 20.82
N ARG A 161 11.04 18.76 20.40
CA ARG A 161 12.29 18.44 19.72
C ARG A 161 12.16 18.71 18.22
N ILE A 162 13.13 19.44 17.68
CA ILE A 162 13.21 19.79 16.26
C ILE A 162 14.36 18.99 15.63
N LEU A 163 14.11 18.47 14.42
CA LEU A 163 15.11 17.85 13.57
C LEU A 163 15.08 18.51 12.20
N ASP A 164 16.25 18.75 11.61
CA ASP A 164 16.36 19.23 10.24
C ASP A 164 16.20 18.05 9.26
N GLU A 165 15.10 18.06 8.49
CA GLU A 165 14.76 17.05 7.50
C GLU A 165 14.91 17.58 6.06
N ASP A 166 14.97 16.68 5.09
CA ASP A 166 15.25 16.94 3.68
C ASP A 166 14.16 17.72 2.90
N ILE A 167 12.98 17.90 3.49
CA ILE A 167 11.83 18.54 2.84
C ILE A 167 11.71 20.02 3.21
N CYS A 168 11.37 20.31 4.46
CA CYS A 168 11.13 21.68 4.94
C CYS A 168 12.26 22.18 5.85
N GLY A 169 13.36 21.45 5.96
CA GLY A 169 14.33 21.68 7.01
C GLY A 169 13.75 21.34 8.38
N PRO A 170 13.66 22.29 9.34
CA PRO A 170 13.25 22.00 10.71
C PRO A 170 11.81 21.49 10.78
N THR A 171 11.62 20.32 11.40
CA THR A 171 10.32 19.72 11.67
C THR A 171 10.26 19.13 13.09
N LEU A 172 9.05 18.98 13.63
CA LEU A 172 8.84 18.31 14.91
C LEU A 172 9.15 16.83 14.83
N VAL A 173 9.97 16.32 15.76
CA VAL A 173 10.24 14.89 15.96
C VAL A 173 9.89 14.47 17.38
N SER A 174 9.69 13.18 17.61
CA SER A 174 9.43 12.66 18.96
C SER A 174 10.54 13.07 19.94
N ARG A 175 10.13 13.45 21.16
CA ARG A 175 11.03 13.73 22.28
C ARG A 175 11.92 12.53 22.58
N TYR A 176 11.35 11.34 22.44
CA TYR A 176 12.03 10.08 22.65
C TYR A 176 12.47 9.49 21.29
N SER A 177 13.79 9.38 21.07
CA SER A 177 14.36 8.83 19.82
C SER A 177 13.83 7.44 19.49
N TRP A 178 13.69 6.58 20.52
CA TRP A 178 13.20 5.21 20.37
C TRP A 178 11.79 5.14 19.77
N MET A 179 10.94 6.16 19.93
CA MET A 179 9.60 6.16 19.31
C MET A 179 9.68 6.34 17.80
N GLY A 180 10.60 7.17 17.30
CA GLY A 180 10.85 7.31 15.86
C GLY A 180 11.36 6.00 15.25
N GLU A 181 12.28 5.33 15.96
CA GLU A 181 12.77 4.00 15.59
C GLU A 181 11.67 2.93 15.68
N SER A 182 10.77 3.02 16.66
CA SER A 182 9.68 2.07 16.83
C SER A 182 8.72 2.06 15.64
N ASN A 183 8.47 3.20 15.00
CA ASN A 183 7.67 3.25 13.78
C ASN A 183 8.31 2.39 12.67
N ASN A 184 9.61 2.54 12.48
CA ASN A 184 10.38 1.80 11.48
C ASN A 184 10.37 0.29 11.76
N TRP A 185 10.55 -0.11 13.02
CA TRP A 185 10.46 -1.51 13.43
C TRP A 185 9.05 -2.07 13.27
N LEU A 186 8.03 -1.29 13.56
CA LEU A 186 6.64 -1.68 13.41
C LEU A 186 6.27 -1.96 11.94
N LEU A 187 6.70 -1.08 11.02
CA LEU A 187 6.48 -1.27 9.59
C LEU A 187 7.13 -2.56 9.08
N LEU A 188 8.26 -2.98 9.65
CA LEU A 188 8.88 -4.27 9.38
C LEU A 188 8.20 -5.45 10.09
N ALA A 189 7.72 -5.24 11.32
CA ALA A 189 7.07 -6.27 12.12
C ALA A 189 5.76 -6.75 11.51
N TYR A 190 4.96 -5.86 10.91
CA TYR A 190 3.70 -6.24 10.27
C TYR A 190 3.86 -7.35 9.21
N PRO A 191 4.67 -7.18 8.15
CA PRO A 191 4.82 -8.23 7.14
C PRO A 191 5.51 -9.48 7.67
N LEU A 192 6.37 -9.38 8.70
CA LEU A 192 6.93 -10.55 9.38
C LEU A 192 5.86 -11.36 10.11
N VAL A 193 4.94 -10.69 10.82
CA VAL A 193 3.81 -11.35 11.48
C VAL A 193 2.90 -12.01 10.43
N ALA A 194 2.60 -11.32 9.33
CA ALA A 194 1.83 -11.89 8.23
C ALA A 194 2.52 -13.13 7.63
N LEU A 195 3.84 -13.08 7.43
CA LEU A 195 4.64 -14.20 6.96
C LEU A 195 4.56 -15.40 7.91
N CYS A 196 4.69 -15.18 9.22
CA CYS A 196 4.55 -16.24 10.23
C CYS A 196 3.17 -16.90 10.18
N PHE A 197 2.09 -16.12 10.08
CA PHE A 197 0.73 -16.66 9.91
C PHE A 197 0.62 -17.48 8.62
N ASN A 198 1.13 -16.97 7.50
CA ASN A 198 1.05 -17.67 6.21
C ASN A 198 1.87 -18.97 6.18
N LEU A 199 3.04 -19.00 6.81
CA LEU A 199 3.84 -20.22 7.01
C LEU A 199 3.11 -21.23 7.91
N TYR A 200 2.46 -20.76 8.97
CA TYR A 200 1.65 -21.62 9.84
C TYR A 200 0.45 -22.22 9.08
N ILE A 201 -0.26 -21.41 8.29
CA ILE A 201 -1.38 -21.88 7.46
C ILE A 201 -0.88 -22.95 6.47
N LEU A 202 0.26 -22.72 5.82
CA LEU A 202 0.87 -23.69 4.90
C LEU A 202 1.14 -25.02 5.60
N PHE A 203 1.80 -24.97 6.76
CA PHE A 203 2.09 -26.14 7.56
C PHE A 203 0.81 -26.89 7.96
N PHE A 204 -0.22 -26.16 8.40
CA PHE A 204 -1.51 -26.72 8.79
C PHE A 204 -2.21 -27.42 7.61
N VAL A 205 -2.26 -26.79 6.43
CA VAL A 205 -2.87 -27.36 5.22
C VAL A 205 -2.15 -28.64 4.80
N VAL A 206 -0.82 -28.62 4.74
CA VAL A 206 -0.01 -29.81 4.39
C VAL A 206 -0.22 -30.94 5.39
N ARG A 207 -0.21 -30.63 6.70
CA ARG A 207 -0.42 -31.64 7.75
C ARG A 207 -1.83 -32.24 7.69
N LYS A 208 -2.86 -31.41 7.49
CA LYS A 208 -4.25 -31.87 7.37
C LYS A 208 -4.43 -32.76 6.13
N ALA A 209 -3.86 -32.38 5.00
CA ALA A 209 -3.89 -33.19 3.78
C ALA A 209 -3.22 -34.56 3.97
N LYS A 210 -2.04 -34.60 4.61
CA LYS A 210 -1.36 -35.87 4.95
C LYS A 210 -2.20 -36.74 5.89
N LYS A 211 -2.80 -36.16 6.93
CA LYS A 211 -3.65 -36.88 7.88
C LYS A 211 -4.92 -37.45 7.23
N LEU A 212 -5.58 -36.69 6.36
CA LEU A 212 -6.76 -37.19 5.64
C LEU A 212 -6.39 -38.33 4.68
N LYS A 213 -5.23 -38.23 4.01
CA LYS A 213 -4.71 -39.30 3.15
C LYS A 213 -4.41 -40.57 3.95
N SER A 214 -3.82 -40.47 5.15
CA SER A 214 -3.53 -41.64 5.99
C SER A 214 -4.80 -42.31 6.54
N LEU A 215 -5.91 -41.58 6.65
CA LEU A 215 -7.21 -42.11 7.06
C LEU A 215 -8.00 -42.75 5.90
N GLY A 216 -7.42 -42.86 4.71
CA GLY A 216 -8.09 -43.41 3.53
C GLY A 216 -9.16 -42.49 2.94
N ALA A 217 -9.29 -41.25 3.42
CA ALA A 217 -10.24 -40.29 2.86
C ALA A 217 -9.78 -39.89 1.45
N ARG A 218 -10.70 -39.92 0.48
CA ARG A 218 -10.46 -39.46 -0.89
C ARG A 218 -10.37 -37.93 -0.90
N VAL A 219 -9.18 -37.41 -0.59
CA VAL A 219 -8.91 -35.97 -0.68
C VAL A 219 -8.83 -35.57 -2.15
N SER A 220 -9.66 -34.61 -2.55
CA SER A 220 -9.54 -33.94 -3.85
C SER A 220 -8.15 -33.28 -3.95
N SER A 221 -7.28 -33.86 -4.77
CA SER A 221 -5.93 -33.32 -5.02
C SER A 221 -6.01 -31.92 -5.62
N THR A 222 -7.05 -31.64 -6.41
CA THR A 222 -7.31 -30.34 -7.02
C THR A 222 -7.56 -29.25 -5.98
N ASP A 223 -8.40 -29.51 -4.99
CA ASP A 223 -8.74 -28.50 -3.97
C ASP A 223 -7.53 -28.23 -3.07
N THR A 224 -6.80 -29.28 -2.70
CA THR A 224 -5.56 -29.13 -1.91
C THR A 224 -4.51 -28.33 -2.68
N ASN A 225 -4.31 -28.64 -3.96
CA ASN A 225 -3.39 -27.89 -4.82
C ASN A 225 -3.83 -26.45 -5.04
N GLN A 226 -5.15 -26.18 -5.10
CA GLN A 226 -5.67 -24.82 -5.19
C GLN A 226 -5.33 -24.04 -3.92
N GLU A 227 -5.63 -24.58 -2.73
CA GLU A 227 -5.31 -23.94 -1.46
C GLU A 227 -3.80 -23.67 -1.31
N LEU A 228 -2.95 -24.66 -1.64
CA LEU A 228 -1.49 -24.48 -1.62
C LEU A 228 -1.03 -23.33 -2.52
N LYS A 229 -1.56 -23.24 -3.74
CA LYS A 229 -1.24 -22.13 -4.65
C LYS A 229 -1.63 -20.77 -4.08
N VAL A 230 -2.78 -20.68 -3.41
CA VAL A 230 -3.18 -19.40 -2.81
C VAL A 230 -2.28 -19.07 -1.62
N VAL A 231 -1.97 -20.03 -0.74
CA VAL A 231 -1.07 -19.80 0.41
C VAL A 231 0.33 -19.39 -0.03
N VAL A 232 0.89 -20.01 -1.08
CA VAL A 232 2.17 -19.59 -1.67
C VAL A 232 2.10 -18.14 -2.16
N GLY A 233 1.01 -17.76 -2.83
CA GLY A 233 0.78 -16.37 -3.21
C GLY A 233 0.80 -15.40 -2.03
N MET A 234 0.24 -15.79 -0.89
CA MET A 234 0.23 -14.96 0.33
C MET A 234 1.60 -14.84 0.99
N ILE A 235 2.39 -15.91 0.96
CA ILE A 235 3.78 -15.89 1.41
C ILE A 235 4.57 -14.89 0.56
N ILE A 236 4.42 -14.93 -0.77
CA ILE A 236 5.06 -13.97 -1.68
C ILE A 236 4.60 -12.54 -1.37
N GLN A 237 3.29 -12.32 -1.18
CA GLN A 237 2.74 -11.02 -0.79
C GLN A 237 3.23 -10.51 0.58
N SER A 238 3.62 -11.41 1.49
CA SER A 238 4.17 -11.02 2.81
C SER A 238 5.68 -10.75 2.74
N ILE A 239 6.41 -11.45 1.86
CA ILE A 239 7.85 -11.24 1.64
C ILE A 239 8.10 -9.92 0.91
N LEU A 240 7.25 -9.56 -0.05
CA LEU A 240 7.43 -8.37 -0.87
C LEU A 240 7.59 -7.07 -0.05
N PRO A 241 6.71 -6.74 0.93
CA PRO A 241 6.91 -5.57 1.78
C PRO A 241 8.21 -5.61 2.59
N ILE A 242 8.70 -6.80 2.97
CA ILE A 242 9.99 -6.94 3.68
C ILE A 242 11.14 -6.52 2.76
N ILE A 243 11.17 -7.08 1.55
CA ILE A 243 12.19 -6.74 0.53
C ILE A 243 12.13 -5.24 0.20
N ALA A 244 10.92 -4.67 0.11
CA ALA A 244 10.73 -3.26 -0.18
C ALA A 244 11.14 -2.34 1.00
N GLN A 245 10.90 -2.76 2.25
CA GLN A 245 11.16 -1.96 3.46
C GLN A 245 12.64 -1.93 3.86
N VAL A 246 13.33 -3.07 3.78
CA VAL A 246 14.67 -3.24 4.36
C VAL A 246 15.68 -2.22 3.82
N PRO A 247 15.77 -1.93 2.50
CA PRO A 247 16.69 -0.93 1.98
C PRO A 247 16.42 0.49 2.50
N MET A 248 15.14 0.86 2.57
CA MET A 248 14.69 2.14 3.12
C MET A 248 15.02 2.26 4.62
N LEU A 249 14.78 1.18 5.37
CA LEU A 249 15.07 1.10 6.79
C LEU A 249 16.57 1.26 7.05
N ALA A 250 17.41 0.51 6.33
CA ALA A 250 18.86 0.57 6.45
C ALA A 250 19.38 2.00 6.22
N SER A 251 18.89 2.66 5.16
CA SER A 251 19.28 4.04 4.84
C SER A 251 18.82 5.05 5.89
N THR A 252 17.63 4.85 6.43
CA THR A 252 17.09 5.66 7.54
C THR A 252 17.93 5.50 8.80
N ILE A 253 18.33 4.27 9.14
CA ILE A 253 19.22 3.99 10.29
C ILE A 253 20.59 4.63 10.09
N PHE A 254 21.18 4.51 8.90
CA PHE A 254 22.47 5.15 8.58
C PHE A 254 22.38 6.67 8.71
N TYR A 255 21.32 7.27 8.15
CA TYR A 255 21.08 8.71 8.27
C TYR A 255 20.96 9.16 9.73
N TYR A 256 20.18 8.45 10.56
CA TYR A 256 20.06 8.78 11.98
C TYR A 256 21.35 8.57 12.79
N LYS A 257 22.27 7.73 12.29
CA LYS A 257 23.62 7.57 12.87
C LYS A 257 24.64 8.60 12.34
N GLY A 258 24.19 9.58 11.57
CA GLY A 258 25.06 10.62 10.99
C GLY A 258 25.86 10.14 9.78
N VAL A 259 25.57 8.96 9.25
CA VAL A 259 26.20 8.48 8.01
C VAL A 259 25.47 9.10 6.83
N ALA A 260 26.22 9.84 6.00
CA ALA A 260 25.68 10.46 4.80
C ALA A 260 25.24 9.39 3.79
N VAL A 261 23.94 9.34 3.50
CA VAL A 261 23.37 8.50 2.45
C VAL A 261 23.19 9.32 1.19
N SER A 262 23.72 8.83 0.06
CA SER A 262 23.64 9.57 -1.21
C SER A 262 22.19 9.73 -1.67
N ARG A 263 21.88 10.85 -2.33
CA ARG A 263 20.53 11.12 -2.86
C ARG A 263 20.07 10.06 -3.88
N LEU A 264 21.01 9.48 -4.63
CA LEU A 264 20.72 8.38 -5.55
C LEU A 264 20.19 7.16 -4.80
N VAL A 265 20.84 6.76 -3.69
CA VAL A 265 20.39 5.64 -2.86
C VAL A 265 19.01 5.91 -2.27
N TRP A 266 18.75 7.12 -1.77
CA TRP A 266 17.42 7.52 -1.31
C TRP A 266 16.35 7.39 -2.40
N ASN A 267 16.63 7.85 -3.61
CA ASN A 267 15.69 7.76 -4.72
C ASN A 267 15.42 6.31 -5.12
N VAL A 268 16.44 5.45 -5.20
CA VAL A 268 16.28 4.02 -5.48
C VAL A 268 15.44 3.35 -4.39
N ASN A 269 15.71 3.64 -3.11
CA ASN A 269 14.93 3.08 -2.01
C ASN A 269 13.47 3.52 -2.06
N ASN A 270 13.17 4.78 -2.41
CA ASN A 270 11.81 5.25 -2.60
C ASN A 270 11.10 4.45 -3.70
N VAL A 271 11.75 4.25 -4.85
CA VAL A 271 11.18 3.42 -5.93
C VAL A 271 10.88 2.01 -5.44
N VAL A 272 11.86 1.35 -4.81
CA VAL A 272 11.73 -0.02 -4.28
C VAL A 272 10.61 -0.11 -3.23
N TRP A 273 10.50 0.90 -2.36
CA TRP A 273 9.44 1.02 -1.36
C TRP A 273 8.05 1.06 -1.99
N HIS A 274 7.84 1.93 -2.99
CA HIS A 274 6.53 2.12 -3.62
C HIS A 274 6.15 1.01 -4.61
N VAL A 275 7.11 0.23 -5.13
CA VAL A 275 6.83 -0.95 -5.97
C VAL A 275 5.88 -1.93 -5.27
N ASN A 276 5.93 -2.01 -3.94
CA ASN A 276 5.00 -2.84 -3.15
C ASN A 276 3.53 -2.47 -3.40
N LEU A 277 3.21 -1.17 -3.51
CA LEU A 277 1.84 -0.68 -3.74
C LEU A 277 1.27 -1.18 -5.07
N THR A 278 2.12 -1.33 -6.09
CA THR A 278 1.74 -1.82 -7.42
C THR A 278 1.67 -3.34 -7.48
N LEU A 279 2.66 -4.04 -6.91
CA LEU A 279 2.75 -5.50 -7.02
C LEU A 279 1.73 -6.22 -6.13
N ASN A 280 1.29 -5.63 -5.02
CA ASN A 280 0.29 -6.24 -4.14
C ASN A 280 -1.05 -6.58 -4.85
N PRO A 281 -1.74 -5.64 -5.53
CA PRO A 281 -2.94 -5.95 -6.31
C PRO A 281 -2.66 -6.91 -7.48
N VAL A 282 -1.49 -6.81 -8.13
CA VAL A 282 -1.10 -7.74 -9.20
C VAL A 282 -1.02 -9.18 -8.69
N PHE A 283 -0.32 -9.40 -7.57
CA PHE A 283 -0.25 -10.72 -6.95
C PHE A 283 -1.61 -11.21 -6.47
N THR A 284 -2.50 -10.31 -6.02
CA THR A 284 -3.87 -10.68 -5.66
C THR A 284 -4.60 -11.28 -6.85
N VAL A 285 -4.52 -10.66 -8.04
CA VAL A 285 -5.13 -11.20 -9.27
C VAL A 285 -4.49 -12.52 -9.69
N LEU A 286 -3.17 -12.61 -9.63
CA LEU A 286 -2.44 -13.81 -10.07
C LEU A 286 -2.76 -15.03 -9.19
N PHE A 287 -2.75 -14.87 -7.87
CA PHE A 287 -2.86 -16.00 -6.94
C PHE A 287 -4.28 -16.26 -6.45
N VAL A 288 -5.16 -15.26 -6.41
CA VAL A 288 -6.55 -15.44 -5.96
C VAL A 288 -7.46 -15.70 -7.15
N LYS A 289 -7.83 -16.97 -7.34
CA LYS A 289 -8.66 -17.46 -8.47
C LYS A 289 -9.93 -16.64 -8.68
N GLN A 290 -10.62 -16.28 -7.61
CA GLN A 290 -11.88 -15.54 -7.63
C GLN A 290 -11.69 -14.15 -8.26
N PHE A 291 -10.62 -13.45 -7.86
CA PHE A 291 -10.26 -12.17 -8.48
C PHE A 291 -9.87 -12.36 -9.94
N ARG A 292 -9.07 -13.38 -10.26
CA ARG A 292 -8.71 -13.69 -11.65
C ARG A 292 -9.95 -13.91 -12.53
N VAL A 293 -10.90 -14.72 -12.07
CA VAL A 293 -12.15 -15.01 -12.79
C VAL A 293 -13.00 -13.74 -12.92
N ALA A 294 -13.12 -12.94 -11.86
CA ALA A 294 -13.86 -11.68 -11.90
C ALA A 294 -13.25 -10.68 -12.89
N VAL A 295 -11.92 -10.58 -12.91
CA VAL A 295 -11.15 -9.74 -13.86
C VAL A 295 -11.35 -10.21 -15.29
N ILE A 296 -11.21 -11.51 -15.58
CA ILE A 296 -11.45 -12.07 -16.92
C ILE A 296 -12.89 -11.80 -17.37
N LYS A 297 -13.87 -11.97 -16.47
CA LYS A 297 -15.29 -11.72 -16.77
C LYS A 297 -15.53 -10.23 -17.09
N LEU A 298 -14.89 -9.32 -16.37
CA LEU A 298 -14.98 -7.88 -16.62
C LEU A 298 -14.39 -7.53 -18.00
N PHE A 299 -13.20 -8.05 -18.34
CA PHE A 299 -12.60 -7.83 -19.66
C PHE A 299 -13.44 -8.42 -20.80
N LYS A 300 -14.04 -9.60 -20.61
CA LYS A 300 -14.98 -10.17 -21.60
C LYS A 300 -16.20 -9.28 -21.79
N CYS A 301 -16.78 -8.77 -20.70
CA CYS A 301 -17.93 -7.86 -20.77
C CYS A 301 -17.61 -6.56 -21.52
N ILE A 302 -16.46 -5.94 -21.22
CA ILE A 302 -15.99 -4.74 -21.92
C ILE A 302 -15.78 -5.05 -23.41
N SER A 303 -15.15 -6.17 -23.74
CA SER A 303 -14.95 -6.59 -25.13
C SER A 303 -16.28 -6.78 -25.87
N THR A 304 -17.27 -7.41 -25.26
CA THR A 304 -18.61 -7.57 -25.85
C THR A 304 -19.32 -6.23 -26.08
N VAL A 305 -19.22 -5.29 -25.13
CA VAL A 305 -19.81 -3.94 -25.26
C VAL A 305 -19.14 -3.15 -26.38
N LEU A 306 -17.81 -3.22 -26.48
CA LEU A 306 -17.06 -2.54 -27.54
C LEU A 306 -17.43 -3.08 -28.94
N VAL A 307 -17.55 -4.41 -29.08
CA VAL A 307 -17.97 -5.04 -30.35
C VAL A 307 -19.41 -4.66 -30.71
N SER A 308 -20.32 -4.63 -29.73
CA SER A 308 -21.72 -4.23 -29.95
C SER A 308 -21.82 -2.76 -30.39
N ASN A 309 -21.06 -1.85 -29.76
CA ASN A 309 -21.06 -0.44 -30.14
C ASN A 309 -20.50 -0.21 -31.55
N GLN A 310 -19.46 -0.97 -31.96
CA GLN A 310 -18.93 -0.91 -33.32
C GLN A 310 -19.98 -1.35 -34.36
N GLN A 311 -20.77 -2.39 -34.07
CA GLN A 311 -21.84 -2.84 -34.95
C GLN A 311 -22.99 -1.81 -35.07
N VAL A 312 -23.33 -1.11 -33.99
CA VAL A 312 -24.35 -0.04 -34.04
C VAL A 312 -23.85 1.15 -34.87
N SER A 313 -22.58 1.54 -34.72
CA SER A 313 -22.01 2.63 -35.53
C SER A 313 -21.96 2.33 -37.03
N SER A 314 -21.68 1.07 -37.42
CA SER A 314 -21.66 0.69 -38.84
C SER A 314 -23.06 0.67 -39.45
N LEU A 315 -24.08 0.24 -38.70
CA LEU A 315 -25.49 0.29 -39.12
C LEU A 315 -25.99 1.73 -39.30
N ASN A 316 -25.61 2.66 -38.41
CA ASN A 316 -25.98 4.06 -38.52
C ASN A 316 -25.32 4.74 -39.73
N HIS A 317 -24.04 4.44 -40.01
CA HIS A 317 -23.38 4.93 -41.21
C HIS A 317 -24.02 4.39 -42.49
N ALA A 318 -24.33 3.09 -42.55
CA ALA A 318 -25.03 2.50 -43.69
C ALA A 318 -26.42 3.14 -43.92
N SER A 319 -27.16 3.43 -42.84
CA SER A 319 -28.47 4.07 -42.93
C SER A 319 -28.38 5.53 -43.41
N SER A 320 -27.38 6.28 -42.94
CA SER A 320 -27.13 7.66 -43.40
C SER A 320 -26.71 7.73 -44.87
N ALA A 321 -25.86 6.80 -45.33
CA ALA A 321 -25.48 6.69 -46.74
C ALA A 321 -26.68 6.33 -47.64
N PHE A 322 -27.56 5.45 -47.16
CA PHE A 322 -28.79 5.08 -47.87
C PHE A 322 -29.82 6.22 -47.93
N MET A 323 -29.91 7.06 -46.90
CA MET A 323 -30.77 8.26 -46.95
C MET A 323 -30.20 9.32 -47.91
N ALA A 324 -28.89 9.51 -47.95
CA ALA A 324 -28.23 10.46 -48.86
C ALA A 324 -28.36 10.06 -50.34
N THR A 325 -28.37 8.77 -50.67
CA THR A 325 -28.58 8.30 -52.05
C THR A 325 -30.03 8.36 -52.52
N ARG A 326 -31.01 8.42 -51.60
CA ARG A 326 -32.43 8.57 -51.96
C ARG A 326 -32.86 10.02 -52.22
N SER A 327 -32.05 11.01 -51.85
CA SER A 327 -32.36 12.43 -51.99
C SER A 327 -31.79 13.09 -53.25
N ASN A 328 -31.11 12.34 -54.12
CA ASN A 328 -30.61 12.79 -55.43
C ASN A 328 -31.38 12.11 -56.56
#